data_AF-A0A0G4N7L6-F1
#
_entry.id   AF-A0A0G4N7L6-F1
#
_cell.length_a   1.000
_cell.length_b   1.000
_cell.length_c   1.000
_cell.angle_alpha   90.00
_cell.angle_beta   90.00
_cell.angle_gamma   90.00
#
_symmetry.space_group_name_H-M   'P 1'
#
loop_
_entity.id
_entity.type
_entity.pdbx_description
1 polymer ?
#
loop_
_entity_poly.entity_id
_entity_poly.type
_entity_poly.pdbx_seq_one_letter_code
_entity_poly.pdbx_strand_id
1 'polypeptide(L)'
;MKAVPFPLSEAQAAVVAAVWSNSLLLPPVEEQEKWERGLREERGENLHTFPTHGGDGLYINELHDWALKGSPAGLEAPFWNDESRWERSIFADAKVRFEQRGTQAKTLKELGFVYPGEGHW
;
A
#
# COMPACT_ATOMS: atom_id res chain seq x y z
N MET A 1 -6.18 -9.58 -4.85
CA MET A 1 -6.89 -8.43 -4.24
C MET A 1 -6.56 -7.15 -5.02
N LYS A 2 -7.51 -6.20 -5.11
CA LYS A 2 -7.27 -4.84 -5.64
C LYS A 2 -6.84 -3.89 -4.53
N ALA A 3 -5.99 -2.93 -4.87
CA ALA A 3 -5.45 -1.93 -3.94
C ALA A 3 -6.48 -0.87 -3.55
N VAL A 4 -6.18 -0.10 -2.49
CA VAL A 4 -6.77 1.22 -2.29
C VAL A 4 -6.14 2.19 -3.30
N PRO A 5 -6.92 2.76 -4.25
CA PRO A 5 -6.33 3.40 -5.44
C PRO A 5 -5.44 4.61 -5.15
N PHE A 6 -5.92 5.58 -4.35
CA PHE A 6 -5.19 6.84 -4.18
C PHE A 6 -3.86 6.67 -3.45
N PRO A 7 -3.78 5.97 -2.30
CA PRO A 7 -2.50 5.75 -1.62
C PRO A 7 -1.50 4.96 -2.49
N LEU A 8 -1.97 3.97 -3.26
CA LEU A 8 -1.10 3.25 -4.18
C LEU A 8 -0.52 4.17 -5.26
N SER A 9 -1.38 4.95 -5.92
CA SER A 9 -0.95 5.87 -6.98
C SER A 9 -0.04 6.97 -6.46
N GLU A 10 -0.27 7.48 -5.26
CA GLU A 10 0.57 8.49 -4.62
C GLU A 10 1.97 7.93 -4.28
N ALA A 11 2.04 6.73 -3.72
CA ALA A 11 3.32 6.05 -3.44
C ALA A 11 4.12 5.78 -4.74
N GLN A 12 3.44 5.34 -5.80
CA GLN A 12 4.07 5.17 -7.11
C GLN A 12 4.56 6.51 -7.69
N ALA A 13 3.77 7.58 -7.57
CA ALA A 13 4.13 8.90 -8.06
C ALA A 13 5.37 9.47 -7.34
N ALA A 14 5.49 9.25 -6.03
CA ALA A 14 6.67 9.67 -5.26
C ALA A 14 7.97 9.02 -5.79
N VAL A 15 7.93 7.70 -6.06
CA VAL A 15 9.09 6.99 -6.65
C VAL A 15 9.37 7.47 -8.07
N VAL A 16 8.35 7.62 -8.93
CA VAL A 16 8.53 8.13 -10.30
C VAL A 16 9.14 9.53 -10.30
N ALA A 17 8.65 10.43 -9.44
CA ALA A 17 9.19 11.78 -9.31
C ALA A 17 10.65 11.78 -8.80
N ALA A 18 10.98 10.92 -7.85
CA ALA A 18 12.35 10.76 -7.36
C ALA A 18 13.30 10.26 -8.45
N VAL A 19 12.86 9.30 -9.27
CA VAL A 19 13.63 8.78 -10.40
C VAL A 19 13.81 9.85 -11.49
N TRP A 20 12.73 10.50 -11.91
CA TRP A 20 12.77 11.49 -13.00
C TRP A 20 13.49 12.79 -12.63
N SER A 21 13.60 13.11 -11.34
CA SER A 21 14.44 14.20 -10.85
C SER A 21 15.92 13.81 -10.69
N ASN A 22 16.30 12.57 -11.01
CA ASN A 22 17.62 11.98 -10.76
C ASN A 22 18.01 11.92 -9.27
N SER A 23 17.02 12.05 -8.37
CA SER A 23 17.26 11.91 -6.93
C SER A 23 17.36 10.44 -6.53
N LEU A 24 16.71 9.54 -7.28
CA LEU A 24 16.73 8.09 -7.05
C LEU A 24 17.20 7.37 -8.32
N LEU A 25 18.20 6.51 -8.19
CA LEU A 25 18.67 5.67 -9.30
C LEU A 25 17.92 4.34 -9.32
N LEU A 26 17.46 3.94 -10.50
CA LEU A 26 16.94 2.60 -10.73
C LEU A 26 18.10 1.58 -10.78
N PRO A 27 17.84 0.31 -10.45
CA PRO A 27 18.81 -0.75 -10.67
C PRO A 27 19.11 -0.93 -12.17
N PRO A 28 20.23 -1.59 -12.54
CA PRO A 28 20.53 -1.94 -13.93
C PRO A 28 19.37 -2.66 -14.63
N VAL A 29 19.29 -2.51 -15.95
CA VAL A 29 18.20 -3.08 -16.74
C VAL A 29 18.11 -4.59 -16.57
N GLU A 30 19.24 -5.28 -16.49
CA GLU A 30 19.32 -6.72 -16.31
C GLU A 30 18.68 -7.17 -14.98
N GLU A 31 18.80 -6.37 -13.93
CA GLU A 31 18.17 -6.63 -12.64
C GLU A 31 16.65 -6.38 -12.68
N GLN A 32 16.21 -5.33 -13.39
CA GLN A 32 14.79 -5.05 -13.60
C GLN A 32 14.10 -6.19 -14.36
N GLU A 33 14.71 -6.66 -15.45
CA GLU A 33 14.19 -7.78 -16.22
C GLU A 33 14.22 -9.10 -15.44
N LYS A 34 15.25 -9.31 -14.61
CA LYS A 34 15.33 -10.48 -13.73
C LYS A 34 14.21 -10.45 -12.69
N TRP A 35 13.94 -9.30 -12.09
CA TRP A 35 12.82 -9.10 -11.17
C TRP A 35 11.48 -9.39 -11.85
N GLU A 36 11.25 -8.86 -13.06
CA GLU A 36 10.01 -9.09 -13.80
C GLU A 36 9.80 -10.58 -14.13
N ARG A 37 10.84 -11.27 -14.62
CA ARG A 37 10.77 -12.71 -14.90
C ARG A 37 10.50 -13.51 -13.63
N GLY A 38 11.19 -13.22 -12.54
CA GLY A 38 10.94 -13.89 -11.26
C GLY A 38 9.51 -13.68 -10.77
N LEU A 39 8.97 -12.46 -10.89
CA LEU A 39 7.60 -12.15 -10.53
C LEU A 39 6.59 -12.92 -11.39
N ARG A 40 6.85 -13.05 -12.71
CA ARG A 40 6.02 -13.85 -13.64
C ARG A 40 6.09 -15.34 -13.33
N GLU A 41 7.27 -15.87 -13.00
CA GLU A 41 7.45 -17.27 -12.61
C GLU A 41 6.68 -17.59 -11.32
N GLU A 42 6.70 -16.68 -10.34
CA GLU A 42 6.01 -16.85 -9.06
C GLU A 42 4.48 -16.67 -9.19
N ARG A 43 4.03 -15.66 -9.94
CA ARG A 43 2.64 -15.15 -9.88
C ARG A 43 1.82 -15.38 -11.15
N GLY A 44 2.45 -15.86 -12.22
CA GLY A 44 1.85 -15.97 -13.55
C GLY A 44 1.40 -14.61 -14.10
N GLU A 45 0.26 -14.58 -14.79
CA GLU A 45 -0.25 -13.37 -15.47
C GLU A 45 -0.88 -12.33 -14.51
N ASN A 46 -1.09 -12.65 -13.23
CA ASN A 46 -1.77 -11.78 -12.26
C ASN A 46 -0.84 -10.74 -11.61
N LEU A 47 0.05 -10.14 -12.39
CA LEU A 47 1.16 -9.29 -11.91
C LEU A 47 0.70 -8.02 -11.17
N HIS A 48 -0.44 -7.45 -11.57
CA HIS A 48 -0.94 -6.17 -11.04
C HIS A 48 -2.03 -6.31 -9.97
N THR A 49 -2.10 -7.48 -9.34
CA THR A 49 -2.95 -7.71 -8.17
C THR A 49 -2.09 -8.04 -6.97
N PHE A 50 -2.61 -7.93 -5.75
CA PHE A 50 -1.90 -8.39 -4.55
C PHE A 50 -2.34 -9.81 -4.18
N PRO A 51 -1.40 -10.72 -3.79
CA PRO A 51 -1.71 -12.12 -3.54
C PRO A 51 -2.42 -12.30 -2.19
N THR A 52 -2.04 -11.50 -1.21
CA THR A 52 -2.56 -11.53 0.16
C THR A 52 -3.46 -10.32 0.45
N HIS A 53 -4.35 -10.49 1.42
CA HIS A 53 -5.11 -9.37 1.96
C HIS A 53 -4.15 -8.43 2.72
N GLY A 54 -4.19 -7.13 2.42
CA GLY A 54 -3.27 -6.14 3.02
C GLY A 54 -1.90 -6.06 2.35
N GLY A 55 -1.62 -6.86 1.30
CA GLY A 55 -0.36 -6.78 0.55
C GLY A 55 -0.15 -5.43 -0.15
N ASP A 56 -1.22 -4.67 -0.40
CA ASP A 56 -1.14 -3.30 -0.89
C ASP A 56 -0.46 -2.37 0.12
N GLY A 57 -0.75 -2.53 1.41
CA GLY A 57 -0.10 -1.76 2.48
C GLY A 57 1.40 -2.03 2.59
N LEU A 58 1.80 -3.30 2.45
CA LEU A 58 3.22 -3.67 2.43
C LEU A 58 3.93 -3.02 1.24
N TYR A 59 3.34 -3.10 0.05
CA TYR A 59 3.91 -2.52 -1.15
C TYR A 59 3.96 -0.99 -1.09
N ILE A 60 2.94 -0.33 -0.54
CA ILE A 60 2.94 1.12 -0.29
C ILE A 60 4.11 1.50 0.62
N ASN A 61 4.34 0.76 1.72
CA ASN A 61 5.44 1.03 2.63
C ASN A 61 6.81 0.76 1.98
N GLU A 62 6.94 -0.28 1.16
CA GLU A 62 8.15 -0.53 0.37
C GLU A 62 8.46 0.64 -0.59
N LEU A 63 7.45 1.18 -1.27
CA LEU A 63 7.60 2.35 -2.14
C LEU A 63 7.93 3.61 -1.34
N HIS A 64 7.35 3.80 -0.17
CA HIS A 64 7.70 4.88 0.75
C HIS A 64 9.17 4.83 1.14
N ASP A 65 9.64 3.67 1.61
CA ASP A 65 11.03 3.48 2.02
C ASP A 65 11.99 3.63 0.84
N TRP A 66 11.56 3.26 -0.37
CA TRP A 66 12.34 3.46 -1.58
C TRP A 66 12.43 4.93 -1.98
N ALA A 67 11.32 5.67 -1.94
CA ALA A 67 11.28 7.10 -2.22
C ALA A 67 12.17 7.89 -1.25
N LEU A 68 12.20 7.52 0.03
CA LEU A 68 13.05 8.13 1.06
C LEU A 68 14.56 8.02 0.75
N LYS A 69 14.99 7.02 -0.02
CA LYS A 69 16.41 6.88 -0.43
C LYS A 69 16.85 7.96 -1.42
N GLY A 70 15.91 8.61 -2.12
CA GLY A 70 16.23 9.59 -3.15
C GLY A 70 16.52 10.98 -2.57
N SER A 71 15.48 11.68 -2.12
CA SER A 71 15.61 13.00 -1.48
C SER A 71 14.50 13.23 -0.45
N PRO A 72 14.83 13.56 0.81
CA PRO A 72 13.84 13.83 1.87
C PRO A 72 12.98 15.08 1.63
N ALA A 73 13.34 15.93 0.66
CA ALA A 73 12.59 17.14 0.31
C ALA A 73 11.57 16.91 -0.82
N GLY A 74 11.42 15.67 -1.28
CA GLY A 74 10.47 15.29 -2.33
C GLY A 74 9.02 15.17 -1.84
N LEU A 75 8.15 14.66 -2.72
CA LEU A 75 6.80 14.26 -2.34
C LEU A 75 6.86 13.17 -1.26
N GLU A 76 6.20 13.41 -0.13
CA GLU A 76 6.09 12.43 0.94
C GLU A 76 5.14 11.32 0.50
N ALA A 77 5.68 10.10 0.36
CA ALA A 77 4.86 8.93 0.04
C ALA A 77 3.97 8.57 1.25
N PRO A 78 2.78 7.99 1.05
CA PRO A 78 1.98 7.49 2.15
C PRO A 78 2.66 6.31 2.83
N PHE A 79 2.53 6.23 4.15
CA PHE A 79 2.97 5.10 4.96
C PHE A 79 1.80 4.56 5.80
N TRP A 80 1.54 3.25 5.72
CA TRP A 80 0.52 2.59 6.52
C TRP A 80 1.17 1.98 7.76
N ASN A 81 0.94 2.64 8.89
CA ASN A 81 1.30 2.11 10.20
C ASN A 81 0.40 0.92 10.56
N ASP A 82 0.63 0.33 11.74
CA ASP A 82 -0.12 -0.82 12.22
C ASP A 82 -1.64 -0.57 12.27
N GLU A 83 -2.08 0.64 12.65
CA GLU A 83 -3.51 0.99 12.68
C GLU A 83 -4.10 1.07 11.27
N SER A 84 -3.45 1.74 10.32
CA SER A 84 -3.94 1.77 8.92
C SER A 84 -3.98 0.37 8.29
N ARG A 85 -3.02 -0.50 8.63
CA ARG A 85 -3.02 -1.90 8.17
C ARG A 85 -4.13 -2.73 8.82
N TRP A 86 -4.46 -2.45 10.08
CA TRP A 86 -5.67 -3.00 10.70
C TRP A 86 -6.93 -2.55 9.99
N GLU A 87 -7.10 -1.25 9.77
CA GLU A 87 -8.28 -0.72 9.09
C GLU A 87 -8.45 -1.37 7.72
N ARG A 88 -7.34 -1.55 7.01
CA ARG A 88 -7.31 -2.30 5.75
C ARG A 88 -7.74 -3.75 5.91
N SER A 89 -7.42 -4.39 7.03
CA SER A 89 -7.80 -5.78 7.32
C SER A 89 -9.32 -5.92 7.54
N ILE A 90 -9.94 -4.94 8.20
CA ILE A 90 -11.37 -4.96 8.55
C ILE A 90 -12.29 -4.19 7.59
N PHE A 91 -11.76 -3.51 6.57
CA PHE A 91 -12.51 -2.54 5.77
C PHE A 91 -13.84 -3.08 5.19
N ALA A 92 -13.86 -4.35 4.76
CA ALA A 92 -15.03 -4.97 4.16
C ALA A 92 -16.14 -5.15 5.20
N ASP A 93 -15.81 -5.67 6.38
CA ASP A 93 -16.74 -5.84 7.49
C ASP A 93 -17.22 -4.50 8.03
N ALA A 94 -16.31 -3.53 8.12
CA ALA A 94 -16.63 -2.16 8.49
C ALA A 94 -17.65 -1.54 7.52
N LYS A 95 -17.42 -1.68 6.21
CA LYS A 95 -18.35 -1.21 5.18
C LYS A 95 -19.73 -1.85 5.32
N VAL A 96 -19.81 -3.18 5.49
CA VAL A 96 -21.08 -3.89 5.65
C VAL A 96 -21.83 -3.40 6.88
N ARG A 97 -21.16 -3.25 8.03
CA ARG A 97 -21.79 -2.74 9.25
C ARG A 97 -22.23 -1.28 9.12
N PHE A 98 -21.46 -0.47 8.40
CA PHE A 98 -21.80 0.93 8.13
C PHE A 98 -23.12 1.03 7.34
N GLU A 99 -23.28 0.20 6.30
CA GLU A 99 -24.51 0.15 5.49
C GLU A 99 -25.70 -0.38 6.31
N GLN A 100 -25.50 -1.44 7.10
CA GLN A 100 -26.55 -2.02 7.96
C GLN A 100 -27.05 -1.04 9.04
N ARG A 101 -26.20 -0.10 9.48
CA ARG A 101 -26.55 0.93 10.48
C ARG A 101 -27.02 2.24 9.86
N GLY A 102 -27.42 2.24 8.59
CA GLY A 102 -28.02 3.39 7.91
C GLY A 102 -27.01 4.49 7.58
N THR A 103 -25.73 4.14 7.42
CA THR A 103 -24.65 5.03 6.98
C THR A 103 -24.49 6.31 7.83
N GLN A 104 -24.80 6.22 9.14
CA GLN A 104 -24.70 7.36 10.07
C GLN A 104 -23.43 7.35 10.93
N ALA A 105 -22.74 6.21 11.05
CA ALA A 105 -21.59 6.10 11.93
C ALA A 105 -20.44 6.99 11.45
N LYS A 106 -19.80 7.70 12.36
CA LYS A 106 -18.68 8.63 12.07
C LYS A 106 -17.32 8.06 12.43
N THR A 107 -17.30 6.91 13.12
CA THR A 107 -16.07 6.26 13.57
C THR A 107 -16.18 4.74 13.45
N LEU A 108 -15.04 4.06 13.33
CA LEU A 108 -14.96 2.60 13.40
C LEU A 108 -15.42 2.06 14.76
N LYS A 109 -15.20 2.82 15.83
CA LYS A 109 -15.67 2.48 17.19
C LYS A 109 -17.19 2.41 17.28
N GLU A 110 -17.90 3.34 16.64
CA GLU A 110 -19.37 3.29 16.55
C GLU A 110 -19.87 2.07 15.76
N LEU A 111 -19.03 1.47 14.91
CA LEU A 111 -19.30 0.21 14.21
C LEU A 111 -18.84 -1.04 14.98
N GLY A 112 -18.26 -0.85 16.18
CA GLY A 112 -17.77 -1.91 17.06
C GLY A 112 -16.37 -2.42 16.69
N PHE A 113 -15.56 -1.61 16.02
CA PHE A 113 -14.17 -1.91 15.71
C PHE A 113 -13.26 -0.97 16.50
N VAL A 114 -12.33 -1.53 17.26
CA VAL A 114 -11.32 -0.79 18.03
C VAL A 114 -9.97 -1.42 17.73
N TYR A 115 -9.01 -0.56 17.40
CA TYR A 115 -7.64 -0.98 17.11
C TYR A 115 -7.03 -1.68 18.35
N PRO A 116 -6.52 -2.92 18.22
CA PRO A 116 -6.03 -3.70 19.37
C PRO A 116 -4.64 -3.29 19.87
N GLY A 117 -3.92 -2.41 19.17
CA GLY A 117 -2.54 -2.00 19.52
C GLY A 117 -1.48 -2.50 18.54
N GLU A 118 -0.23 -2.11 18.78
CA GLU A 118 0.94 -2.43 17.92
C GLU A 118 1.20 -3.94 17.81
N GLY A 119 1.67 -4.38 16.64
CA GLY A 119 2.11 -5.77 16.40
C GLY A 119 1.00 -6.82 16.22
N HIS A 120 -0.27 -6.40 16.08
CA HIS A 120 -1.41 -7.30 15.90
C HIS A 120 -1.78 -7.58 14.42
N TRP A 121 -0.81 -7.52 13.50
CA TRP A 121 -0.99 -7.62 12.03
C TRP A 121 0.07 -8.49 11.37
#